data_AF-A0A927XGS0-F1
#
_entry.id   AF-A0A927XGS0-F1
#
_cell.length_a   1.000
_cell.length_b   1.000
_cell.length_c   1.000
_cell.angle_alpha   90.00
_cell.angle_beta   90.00
_cell.angle_gamma   90.00
#
_symmetry.space_group_name_H-M   'P 1'
#
loop_
_entity.id
_entity.type
_entity.pdbx_description
1 polymer ?
#
loop_
_entity_poly.entity_id
_entity_poly.type
_entity_poly.pdbx_seq_one_letter_code
_entity_poly.pdbx_strand_id
1 'polypeptide(L)'
;MTTEEIYLNKKKEYLVKKVKAYNEMAVENKKINLDSENPYCSLCNKEICKKCKGYCCALKPKFFSPNDFYDISDLNYMREILNIGLISIFLNGEKWVIRPRGLLDKETIISYNPYYNSCCFYDYDKGCRLPMEYRPTECLLFINLKDRSTYPAYEKHIDLYSDKALYEYEIYQKYLQQLYEEYYNKKIDLNVSEDNINNLIRKMIK
;
A
#
# COMPACT_ATOMS: atom_id res chain seq x y z
N MET A 1 5.31 14.35 -21.18
CA MET A 1 5.05 13.91 -19.80
C MET A 1 6.30 13.28 -19.24
N THR A 2 6.68 13.60 -18.01
CA THR A 2 7.78 12.94 -17.28
C THR A 2 7.38 11.52 -16.86
N THR A 3 8.36 10.67 -16.50
CA THR A 3 8.08 9.33 -15.97
C THR A 3 7.22 9.40 -14.69
N GLU A 4 7.47 10.40 -13.84
CA GLU A 4 6.68 10.66 -12.64
C GLU A 4 5.23 11.02 -13.00
N GLU A 5 5.00 11.89 -13.98
CA GLU A 5 3.64 12.21 -14.44
C GLU A 5 2.90 10.98 -14.99
N ILE A 6 3.59 10.11 -15.73
CA ILE A 6 3.02 8.85 -16.22
C ILE A 6 2.63 7.95 -15.05
N TYR A 7 3.54 7.76 -14.08
CA TYR A 7 3.29 6.97 -12.89
C TYR A 7 2.09 7.49 -12.09
N LEU A 8 2.06 8.80 -11.81
CA LEU A 8 1.01 9.44 -11.03
C LEU A 8 -0.35 9.40 -11.74
N ASN A 9 -0.37 9.54 -13.07
CA ASN A 9 -1.60 9.42 -13.86
C ASN A 9 -2.13 7.98 -13.87
N LYS A 10 -1.27 6.98 -14.09
CA LYS A 10 -1.65 5.55 -14.01
C LYS A 10 -2.27 5.23 -12.64
N LYS A 11 -1.61 5.67 -11.56
CA LYS A 11 -2.09 5.50 -10.19
C LYS A 11 -3.45 6.17 -9.97
N LYS A 12 -3.59 7.42 -10.42
CA LYS A 12 -4.85 8.19 -10.33
C LYS A 12 -5.99 7.48 -11.05
N GLU A 13 -5.79 7.10 -12.31
CA GLU A 13 -6.78 6.40 -13.12
C GLU A 13 -7.23 5.09 -12.47
N TYR A 14 -6.28 4.32 -11.94
CA TYR A 14 -6.56 3.06 -11.26
C TYR A 14 -7.41 3.26 -9.99
N LEU A 15 -7.07 4.24 -9.15
CA LEU A 15 -7.85 4.57 -7.95
C LEU A 15 -9.28 5.01 -8.31
N VAL A 16 -9.43 5.89 -9.32
CA VAL A 16 -10.73 6.33 -9.81
C VAL A 16 -11.57 5.16 -10.31
N LYS A 17 -10.96 4.25 -11.08
CA LYS A 17 -11.64 3.04 -11.57
C LYS A 17 -12.16 2.17 -10.42
N LYS A 18 -11.36 1.97 -9.36
CA LYS A 18 -11.78 1.18 -8.19
C LYS A 18 -12.93 1.80 -7.43
N VAL A 19 -12.89 3.11 -7.21
CA VAL A 19 -13.99 3.81 -6.54
C VAL A 19 -15.27 3.79 -7.38
N LYS A 20 -15.18 3.98 -8.71
CA LYS A 20 -16.34 3.87 -9.61
C LYS A 20 -16.98 2.48 -9.54
N ALA A 21 -16.18 1.42 -9.66
CA ALA A 21 -16.65 0.04 -9.56
C ALA A 21 -17.33 -0.24 -8.20
N TYR A 22 -16.79 0.30 -7.11
CA TYR A 22 -17.45 0.22 -5.81
C TYR A 22 -18.80 0.97 -5.80
N ASN A 23 -18.83 2.20 -6.28
CA ASN A 23 -20.03 3.05 -6.29
C ASN A 23 -21.18 2.46 -7.12
N GLU A 24 -20.88 1.68 -8.15
CA GLU A 24 -21.88 0.94 -8.95
C GLU A 24 -22.63 -0.11 -8.12
N MET A 25 -21.98 -0.68 -7.11
CA MET A 25 -22.55 -1.71 -6.23
C MET A 25 -23.02 -1.16 -4.89
N ALA A 26 -22.62 0.07 -4.53
CA ALA A 26 -22.92 0.69 -3.26
C ALA A 26 -24.32 1.33 -3.24
N VAL A 27 -25.00 1.19 -2.09
CA VAL A 27 -26.18 2.02 -1.79
C VAL A 27 -25.79 3.49 -1.68
N GLU A 28 -26.72 4.40 -2.01
CA GLU A 28 -26.46 5.83 -2.20
C GLU A 28 -25.65 6.48 -1.05
N ASN A 29 -26.01 6.20 0.19
CA ASN A 29 -25.35 6.76 1.38
C ASN A 29 -23.96 6.18 1.70
N LYS A 30 -23.49 5.20 0.92
CA LYS A 30 -22.14 4.62 1.02
C LYS A 30 -21.26 5.00 -0.16
N LYS A 31 -21.78 5.68 -1.18
CA LYS A 31 -20.98 6.10 -2.33
C LYS A 31 -19.90 7.08 -1.91
N ILE A 32 -18.74 6.93 -2.53
CA ILE A 32 -17.59 7.79 -2.31
C ILE A 32 -17.56 8.87 -3.39
N ASN A 33 -17.65 10.13 -2.97
CA ASN A 33 -17.52 11.26 -3.87
C ASN A 33 -16.03 11.52 -4.12
N LEU A 34 -15.59 11.32 -5.35
CA LEU A 34 -14.25 11.69 -5.79
C LEU A 34 -14.24 13.13 -6.29
N ASP A 35 -13.31 13.91 -5.76
CA ASP A 35 -12.91 15.18 -6.35
C ASP A 35 -12.36 14.93 -7.76
N SER A 36 -12.96 15.59 -8.75
CA SER A 36 -12.62 15.45 -10.16
C SER A 36 -11.25 16.02 -10.52
N GLU A 37 -10.80 17.03 -9.79
CA GLU A 37 -9.50 17.69 -10.01
C GLU A 37 -8.40 16.87 -9.33
N ASN A 38 -8.58 16.56 -8.05
CA ASN A 38 -7.62 15.78 -7.27
C ASN A 38 -8.29 14.70 -6.40
N PRO A 39 -8.42 13.45 -6.91
CA PRO A 39 -9.09 12.39 -6.17
C PRO A 39 -8.38 12.01 -4.88
N TYR A 40 -7.07 12.26 -4.74
CA TYR A 40 -6.34 11.92 -3.52
C TYR A 40 -6.84 12.68 -2.28
N CYS A 41 -7.40 13.89 -2.46
CA CYS A 41 -8.05 14.65 -1.38
C CYS A 41 -9.25 13.91 -0.77
N SER A 42 -9.92 13.06 -1.57
CA SER A 42 -11.10 12.29 -1.17
C SER A 42 -10.77 10.92 -0.56
N LEU A 43 -9.51 10.48 -0.70
CA LEU A 43 -9.02 9.19 -0.23
C LEU A 43 -8.38 9.29 1.17
N CYS A 44 -7.97 8.16 1.74
CA CYS A 44 -7.31 8.14 3.04
C CYS A 44 -6.00 8.95 3.01
N ASN A 45 -6.02 10.11 3.68
CA ASN A 45 -4.94 11.09 3.66
C ASN A 45 -4.31 11.26 5.05
N LYS A 46 -3.25 12.09 5.12
CA LYS A 46 -2.48 12.32 6.36
C LYS A 46 -3.36 12.80 7.53
N GLU A 47 -4.34 13.66 7.26
CA GLU A 47 -5.23 14.20 8.30
C GLU A 47 -6.19 13.15 8.84
N ILE A 48 -6.69 12.25 7.97
CA ILE A 48 -7.46 11.07 8.40
C ILE A 48 -6.57 10.16 9.26
N CYS A 49 -5.35 9.87 8.82
CA CYS A 49 -4.41 9.05 9.58
C CYS A 49 -4.11 9.63 10.97
N LYS A 50 -3.92 10.95 11.09
CA LYS A 50 -3.71 11.62 12.38
C LYS A 50 -4.94 11.45 13.29
N LYS A 51 -6.14 11.69 12.77
CA LYS A 51 -7.39 11.55 13.54
C LYS A 51 -7.62 10.12 14.03
N CYS A 52 -7.35 9.13 13.18
CA CYS A 52 -7.50 7.72 13.55
C CYS A 52 -6.26 7.12 14.22
N LYS A 53 -5.21 7.93 14.49
CA LYS A 53 -3.92 7.49 15.02
C LYS A 53 -3.36 6.28 14.26
N GLY A 54 -3.52 6.34 12.94
CA GLY A 54 -3.05 5.34 11.99
C GLY A 54 -3.47 3.91 12.33
N TYR A 55 -4.64 3.71 12.95
CA TYR A 55 -5.12 2.41 13.42
C TYR A 55 -4.85 1.24 12.45
N CYS A 56 -5.12 1.44 11.16
CA CYS A 56 -4.83 0.42 10.14
C CYS A 56 -3.32 0.10 10.04
N CYS A 57 -2.48 1.11 9.88
CA CYS A 57 -1.03 0.98 9.77
C CYS A 57 -0.36 0.56 11.08
N ALA A 58 -0.97 0.85 12.24
CA ALA A 58 -0.47 0.42 13.55
C ALA A 58 -0.67 -1.08 13.75
N LEU A 59 -1.76 -1.65 13.21
CA LEU A 59 -2.08 -3.08 13.33
C LEU A 59 -1.40 -3.94 12.27
N LYS A 60 -1.45 -3.52 11.00
CA LYS A 60 -0.85 -4.27 9.89
C LYS A 60 -0.41 -3.37 8.74
N PRO A 61 0.69 -3.67 8.04
CA PRO A 61 1.06 -2.92 6.84
C PRO A 61 0.11 -3.32 5.71
N LYS A 62 -0.33 -2.32 4.95
CA LYS A 62 -1.29 -2.45 3.85
C LYS A 62 -0.56 -2.79 2.54
N PHE A 63 -1.23 -3.46 1.60
CA PHE A 63 -0.64 -3.99 0.39
C PHE A 63 -0.55 -2.95 -0.73
N PHE A 64 0.54 -3.01 -1.47
CA PHE A 64 0.64 -2.34 -2.75
C PHE A 64 -0.21 -3.09 -3.79
N SER A 65 -0.79 -2.37 -4.75
CA SER A 65 -1.29 -2.99 -5.99
C SER A 65 -0.11 -3.25 -6.94
N PRO A 66 -0.20 -4.24 -7.85
CA PRO A 66 0.75 -4.32 -8.95
C PRO A 66 0.88 -3.03 -9.76
N ASN A 67 -0.17 -2.20 -9.80
CA ASN A 67 -0.16 -0.89 -10.46
C ASN A 67 0.66 0.17 -9.72
N ASP A 68 1.10 -0.10 -8.49
CA ASP A 68 1.99 0.78 -7.72
C ASP A 68 3.46 0.64 -8.12
N PHE A 69 3.76 -0.28 -9.03
CA PHE A 69 5.10 -0.52 -9.54
C PHE A 69 5.13 -0.33 -11.06
N TYR A 70 6.33 -0.10 -11.57
CA TYR A 70 6.60 -0.06 -13.01
C TYR A 70 6.33 -1.43 -13.63
N ASP A 71 7.05 -2.46 -13.19
CA ASP A 71 6.87 -3.84 -13.65
C ASP A 71 7.36 -4.86 -12.61
N ILE A 72 6.45 -5.60 -11.97
CA ILE A 72 6.80 -6.66 -11.02
C ILE A 72 7.50 -7.85 -11.70
N SER A 73 7.28 -8.06 -13.00
CA SER A 73 7.89 -9.18 -13.73
C SER A 73 9.38 -8.96 -14.07
N ASP A 74 9.86 -7.71 -14.00
CA ASP A 74 11.29 -7.40 -14.06
C ASP A 74 11.95 -7.68 -12.70
N LEU A 75 12.62 -8.82 -12.61
CA LEU A 75 13.29 -9.25 -11.38
C LEU A 75 14.46 -8.34 -10.99
N ASN A 76 15.17 -7.73 -11.95
CA ASN A 76 16.27 -6.82 -11.63
C ASN A 76 15.73 -5.53 -11.01
N TYR A 77 14.68 -4.98 -11.60
CA TYR A 77 13.92 -3.88 -11.02
C TYR A 77 13.43 -4.19 -9.61
N MET A 78 12.78 -5.34 -9.41
CA MET A 78 12.27 -5.71 -8.10
C MET A 78 13.39 -5.94 -7.08
N ARG A 79 14.54 -6.51 -7.48
CA ARG A 79 15.72 -6.62 -6.61
C ARG A 79 16.22 -5.24 -6.17
N GLU A 80 16.29 -4.27 -7.07
CA GLU A 80 16.69 -2.90 -6.72
C GLU A 80 15.77 -2.31 -5.64
N ILE A 81 14.45 -2.50 -5.77
CA ILE A 81 13.48 -2.02 -4.78
C ILE A 81 13.59 -2.77 -3.45
N LEU A 82 13.64 -4.11 -3.49
CA LEU A 82 13.71 -4.96 -2.30
C LEU A 82 14.98 -4.70 -1.49
N ASN A 83 16.11 -4.44 -2.15
CA ASN A 83 17.38 -4.12 -1.51
C ASN A 83 17.38 -2.80 -0.73
N ILE A 84 16.40 -1.91 -0.97
CA ILE A 84 16.21 -0.70 -0.15
C ILE A 84 15.77 -1.08 1.27
N GLY A 85 15.15 -2.26 1.44
CA GLY A 85 14.81 -2.78 2.76
C GLY A 85 13.59 -2.10 3.40
N LEU A 86 12.73 -1.46 2.61
CA LEU A 86 11.51 -0.77 3.08
C LEU A 86 10.20 -1.46 2.68
N ILE A 87 10.25 -2.40 1.75
CA ILE A 87 9.13 -3.25 1.35
C ILE A 87 9.47 -4.73 1.57
N SER A 88 8.44 -5.56 1.66
CA SER A 88 8.56 -7.00 1.86
C SER A 88 7.64 -7.76 0.92
N ILE A 89 8.05 -8.98 0.56
CA ILE A 89 7.17 -9.99 -0.01
C ILE A 89 6.48 -10.71 1.15
N PHE A 90 5.16 -10.81 1.06
CA PHE A 90 4.30 -11.35 2.11
C PHE A 90 3.36 -12.40 1.54
N LEU A 91 3.20 -13.52 2.24
CA LEU A 91 2.23 -14.55 1.88
C LEU A 91 0.87 -14.21 2.50
N ASN A 92 -0.08 -13.74 1.68
CA ASN A 92 -1.45 -13.47 2.11
C ASN A 92 -2.39 -14.59 1.63
N GLY A 93 -2.76 -15.49 2.53
CA GLY A 93 -3.44 -16.74 2.16
C GLY A 93 -2.53 -17.58 1.27
N GLU A 94 -2.92 -17.79 0.02
CA GLU A 94 -2.16 -18.59 -0.97
C GLU A 94 -1.41 -17.73 -1.99
N LYS A 95 -1.41 -16.40 -1.84
CA LYS A 95 -0.83 -15.48 -2.82
C LYS A 95 0.29 -14.65 -2.21
N TRP A 96 1.42 -14.61 -2.89
CA TRP A 96 2.48 -13.65 -2.62
C TRP A 96 2.04 -12.26 -3.07
N VAL A 97 2.24 -11.28 -2.18
CA VAL A 97 1.95 -9.87 -2.41
C VAL A 97 3.09 -9.00 -1.89
N ILE A 98 3.11 -7.73 -2.28
CA ILE A 98 4.09 -6.76 -1.80
C ILE A 98 3.41 -5.81 -0.82
N ARG A 99 4.07 -5.56 0.32
CA ARG A 99 3.65 -4.58 1.33
C ARG A 99 4.85 -3.76 1.84
N PRO A 100 4.64 -2.58 2.44
CA PRO A 100 5.64 -2.00 3.32
C PRO A 100 6.11 -3.01 4.35
N ARG A 101 7.37 -2.92 4.76
CA ARG A 101 7.83 -3.70 5.90
C ARG A 101 7.11 -3.26 7.16
N GLY A 102 6.92 -4.22 8.05
CA GLY A 102 6.50 -3.96 9.40
C GLY A 102 7.72 -3.86 10.32
N LEU A 103 7.58 -3.13 11.42
CA LEU A 103 8.65 -2.94 12.41
C LEU A 103 9.15 -4.27 13.02
N LEU A 104 8.32 -5.30 13.05
CA LEU A 104 8.65 -6.65 13.54
C LEU A 104 9.22 -7.57 12.46
N ASP A 105 9.32 -7.13 11.20
CA ASP A 105 9.98 -7.90 10.14
C ASP A 105 11.52 -7.96 10.35
N LYS A 106 12.07 -7.20 11.32
CA LYS A 106 13.49 -7.22 11.72
C LYS A 106 14.45 -7.08 10.54
N GLU A 107 15.20 -8.14 10.22
CA GLU A 107 16.19 -8.20 9.14
C GLU A 107 15.66 -8.96 7.91
N THR A 108 14.43 -9.50 7.94
CA THR A 108 13.85 -10.23 6.81
C THR A 108 12.95 -9.34 5.97
N ILE A 109 13.10 -9.41 4.65
CA ILE A 109 12.14 -8.81 3.71
C ILE A 109 11.07 -9.82 3.26
N ILE A 110 11.11 -11.04 3.78
CA ILE A 110 10.05 -12.03 3.64
C ILE A 110 9.30 -12.09 4.97
N SER A 111 7.97 -11.97 4.91
CA SER A 111 7.13 -12.07 6.11
C SER A 111 5.99 -13.06 5.93
N TYR A 112 5.69 -13.75 7.02
CA TYR A 112 4.53 -14.64 7.17
C TYR A 112 3.56 -14.20 8.26
N ASN A 113 3.91 -13.16 9.04
CA ASN A 113 3.05 -12.69 10.13
C ASN A 113 2.25 -11.44 9.71
N PRO A 114 0.95 -11.56 9.42
CA PRO A 114 0.10 -10.42 9.07
C PRO A 114 -0.35 -9.57 10.25
N TYR A 115 -0.21 -10.04 11.51
CA TYR A 115 -0.90 -9.45 12.64
C TYR A 115 0.04 -8.77 13.62
N TYR A 116 -0.38 -7.58 14.10
CA TYR A 116 0.32 -6.78 15.11
C TYR A 116 1.72 -6.32 14.70
N ASN A 117 1.85 -5.93 13.43
CA ASN A 117 3.12 -5.48 12.89
C ASN A 117 2.95 -4.10 12.27
N SER A 118 3.31 -3.05 13.00
CA SER A 118 3.11 -1.69 12.53
C SER A 118 3.93 -1.40 11.27
N CYS A 119 3.34 -0.71 10.30
CA CYS A 119 3.99 -0.27 9.07
C CYS A 119 5.22 0.60 9.36
N CYS A 120 6.34 0.32 8.70
CA CYS A 120 7.60 1.05 8.90
C CYS A 120 7.51 2.53 8.50
N PHE A 121 6.58 2.89 7.61
CA PHE A 121 6.34 4.28 7.22
C PHE A 121 5.45 5.04 8.19
N TYR A 122 4.79 4.37 9.13
CA TYR A 122 3.86 5.03 10.04
C TYR A 122 4.59 5.58 11.26
N ASP A 123 4.34 6.85 11.53
CA ASP A 123 4.78 7.57 12.72
C ASP A 123 3.53 8.04 13.47
N TYR A 124 3.46 7.77 14.78
CA TYR A 124 2.26 8.02 15.57
C TYR A 124 1.85 9.50 15.53
N ASP A 125 2.83 10.39 15.66
CA ASP A 125 2.61 11.84 15.74
C ASP A 125 2.59 12.50 14.36
N LYS A 126 3.40 11.98 13.43
CA LYS A 126 3.59 12.60 12.10
C LYS A 126 2.72 11.97 11.01
N GLY A 127 2.07 10.84 11.26
CA GLY A 127 1.32 10.07 10.27
C GLY A 127 2.24 9.25 9.34
N CYS A 128 1.75 8.93 8.14
CA CYS A 128 2.55 8.20 7.16
C CYS A 128 3.65 9.09 6.55
N ARG A 129 4.89 8.60 6.57
CA ARG A 129 6.09 9.24 6.01
C ARG A 129 6.15 9.17 4.49
N LEU A 130 5.42 8.25 3.86
CA LEU A 130 5.25 8.25 2.41
C LEU A 130 4.29 9.38 1.98
N PRO A 131 4.68 10.19 0.96
CA PRO A 131 3.73 11.09 0.30
C PRO A 131 2.55 10.28 -0.25
N MET A 132 1.39 10.92 -0.29
CA MET A 132 0.10 10.25 -0.46
C MET A 132 0.03 9.43 -1.76
N GLU A 133 0.56 9.98 -2.83
CA GLU A 133 0.55 9.47 -4.19
C GLU A 133 1.38 8.18 -4.34
N TYR A 134 2.37 8.00 -3.46
CA TYR A 134 3.27 6.84 -3.43
C TYR A 134 2.88 5.80 -2.38
N ARG A 135 1.77 6.02 -1.66
CA ARG A 135 1.29 5.05 -0.67
C ARG A 135 0.77 3.80 -1.37
N PRO A 136 0.82 2.64 -0.68
CA PRO A 136 0.13 1.44 -1.13
C PRO A 136 -1.33 1.74 -1.50
N THR A 137 -1.81 1.19 -2.61
CA THR A 137 -3.20 1.44 -3.04
C THR A 137 -4.23 1.07 -1.96
N GLU A 138 -4.03 -0.03 -1.25
CA GLU A 138 -4.94 -0.42 -0.15
C GLU A 138 -4.98 0.66 0.94
N CYS A 139 -3.89 1.38 1.23
CA CYS A 139 -3.92 2.50 2.18
C CYS A 139 -4.92 3.58 1.76
N LEU A 140 -4.87 3.98 0.48
CA LEU A 140 -5.68 5.07 -0.06
C LEU A 140 -7.16 4.69 -0.14
N LEU A 141 -7.42 3.43 -0.46
CA LEU A 141 -8.74 2.84 -0.63
C LEU A 141 -9.36 2.32 0.68
N PHE A 142 -8.69 2.50 1.82
CA PHE A 142 -9.22 2.23 3.15
C PHE A 142 -9.89 3.51 3.72
N ILE A 143 -11.10 3.80 3.24
CA ILE A 143 -11.75 5.09 3.45
C ILE A 143 -12.52 5.13 4.77
N ASN A 144 -12.31 6.17 5.56
CA ASN A 144 -13.08 6.41 6.78
C ASN A 144 -14.45 7.01 6.44
N LEU A 145 -15.53 6.36 6.89
CA LEU A 145 -16.89 6.89 6.77
C LEU A 145 -17.06 8.03 7.78
N LYS A 146 -17.13 9.27 7.28
CA LYS A 146 -17.55 10.43 8.08
C LYS A 146 -18.94 10.14 8.70
N ASP A 147 -19.17 10.61 9.93
CA ASP A 147 -20.43 10.55 10.68
C ASP A 147 -20.82 9.30 11.46
N ARG A 148 -19.88 8.40 11.77
CA ARG A 148 -20.16 7.28 12.71
C ARG A 148 -19.28 7.34 13.96
N SER A 149 -19.42 8.44 14.72
CA SER A 149 -18.74 8.62 16.02
C SER A 149 -19.14 7.56 17.06
N THR A 150 -20.31 6.92 16.90
CA THR A 150 -20.91 5.96 17.84
C THR A 150 -20.54 4.50 17.60
N TYR A 151 -19.91 4.15 16.47
CA TYR A 151 -19.56 2.77 16.16
C TYR A 151 -18.13 2.40 16.61
N PRO A 152 -17.81 1.13 16.85
CA PRO A 152 -16.45 0.67 17.09
C PRO A 152 -15.51 1.01 15.91
N ALA A 153 -14.21 1.23 16.17
CA ALA A 153 -13.25 1.71 15.17
C ALA A 153 -13.15 0.85 13.89
N TYR A 154 -13.47 -0.44 13.97
CA TYR A 154 -13.45 -1.36 12.84
C TYR A 154 -14.63 -1.18 11.85
N GLU A 155 -15.74 -0.56 12.27
CA GLU A 155 -16.88 -0.25 11.38
C GLU A 155 -16.79 1.14 10.75
N LYS A 156 -15.74 1.89 11.09
CA LYS A 156 -15.52 3.26 10.60
C LYS A 156 -14.82 3.31 9.25
N HIS A 157 -14.37 2.18 8.70
CA HIS A 157 -13.62 2.15 7.46
C HIS A 157 -14.25 1.18 6.45
N ILE A 158 -14.29 1.61 5.19
CA ILE A 158 -14.59 0.74 4.06
C ILE A 158 -13.27 0.40 3.39
N ASP A 159 -12.99 -0.89 3.26
CA ASP A 159 -11.91 -1.37 2.43
C ASP A 159 -12.41 -1.58 1.00
N LEU A 160 -12.11 -0.63 0.11
CA LEU A 160 -12.46 -0.72 -1.30
C LEU A 160 -11.49 -1.64 -2.06
N TYR A 161 -10.39 -2.03 -1.42
CA TYR A 161 -9.38 -2.92 -1.96
C TYR A 161 -9.54 -4.30 -1.31
N SER A 162 -10.72 -4.90 -1.55
CA SER A 162 -11.13 -6.21 -1.02
C SER A 162 -10.11 -7.32 -1.32
N ASP A 163 -10.26 -8.49 -0.71
CA ASP A 163 -9.45 -9.69 -0.99
C ASP A 163 -9.41 -10.05 -2.49
N LYS A 164 -10.42 -9.66 -3.28
CA LYS A 164 -10.39 -9.85 -4.74
C LYS A 164 -9.27 -9.07 -5.43
N ALA A 165 -8.79 -8.00 -4.83
CA ALA A 165 -7.66 -7.24 -5.36
C ALA A 165 -6.33 -8.02 -5.25
N LEU A 166 -6.28 -9.09 -4.43
CA LEU A 166 -5.16 -10.02 -4.41
C LEU A 166 -5.09 -10.86 -5.70
N TYR A 167 -6.18 -11.03 -6.44
CA TYR A 167 -6.14 -11.71 -7.75
C TYR A 167 -5.35 -10.93 -8.79
N GLU A 168 -5.12 -9.63 -8.60
CA GLU A 168 -4.25 -8.86 -9.50
C GLU A 168 -2.80 -9.35 -9.44
N TYR A 169 -2.41 -9.99 -8.34
CA TYR A 169 -1.10 -10.60 -8.19
C TYR A 169 -0.99 -11.97 -8.86
N GLU A 170 -2.07 -12.54 -9.41
CA GLU A 170 -2.10 -13.91 -9.94
C GLU A 170 -1.06 -14.13 -11.04
N ILE A 171 -0.99 -13.20 -12.00
CA ILE A 171 -0.03 -13.29 -13.12
C ILE A 171 1.43 -13.09 -12.67
N TYR A 172 1.64 -12.56 -11.46
CA TYR A 172 2.96 -12.24 -10.92
C TYR A 172 3.51 -13.31 -9.96
N GLN A 173 2.71 -14.33 -9.61
CA GLN A 173 3.08 -15.30 -8.56
C GLN A 173 4.41 -16.01 -8.84
N LYS A 174 4.69 -16.39 -10.09
CA LYS A 174 5.96 -17.05 -10.44
C LYS A 174 7.18 -16.15 -10.17
N TYR A 175 7.07 -14.85 -10.40
CA TYR A 175 8.17 -13.90 -10.20
C TYR A 175 8.36 -13.60 -8.72
N LEU A 176 7.27 -13.44 -7.98
CA LEU A 176 7.31 -13.23 -6.53
C LEU A 176 7.82 -14.46 -5.79
N GLN A 177 7.46 -15.67 -6.24
CA GLN A 177 8.00 -16.92 -5.72
C GLN A 177 9.52 -17.00 -5.93
N GLN A 178 10.02 -16.62 -7.11
CA GLN A 178 11.46 -16.61 -7.37
C GLN A 178 12.19 -15.60 -6.47
N LEU A 179 11.67 -14.39 -6.32
CA LEU A 179 12.23 -13.39 -5.41
C LEU A 179 12.15 -13.85 -3.95
N TYR A 180 11.08 -14.54 -3.57
CA TYR A 180 10.95 -15.16 -2.26
C TYR A 180 12.10 -16.15 -2.01
N GLU A 181 12.36 -17.08 -2.93
CA GLU A 181 13.43 -18.07 -2.81
C GLU A 181 14.81 -17.41 -2.70
N GLU A 182 15.05 -16.36 -3.48
CA GLU A 182 16.31 -15.59 -3.44
C GLU A 182 16.53 -14.86 -2.12
N TYR A 183 15.46 -14.34 -1.50
CA TYR A 183 15.55 -13.49 -0.31
C TYR A 183 15.19 -14.20 1.00
N TYR A 184 14.75 -15.45 0.97
CA TYR A 184 14.27 -16.20 2.14
C TYR A 184 15.24 -16.15 3.34
N ASN A 185 16.55 -16.27 3.08
CA ASN A 185 17.59 -16.21 4.11
C ASN A 185 18.41 -14.92 4.07
N LYS A 186 18.05 -13.95 3.22
CA LYS A 186 18.82 -12.72 3.06
C LYS A 186 18.42 -11.71 4.13
N LYS A 187 19.44 -11.20 4.83
CA LYS A 187 19.28 -10.17 5.87
C LYS A 187 19.46 -8.78 5.27
N ILE A 188 18.47 -7.92 5.47
CA ILE A 188 18.47 -6.52 5.06
C ILE A 188 17.86 -5.70 6.19
N ASP A 189 18.68 -4.82 6.76
CA ASP A 189 18.28 -3.97 7.87
C ASP A 189 17.17 -3.00 7.46
N LEU A 190 16.22 -2.80 8.37
CA LEU A 190 15.19 -1.79 8.21
C LEU A 190 15.78 -0.41 8.54
N ASN A 191 15.98 0.43 7.52
CA ASN A 191 16.44 1.81 7.69
C ASN A 191 15.47 2.80 7.06
N VAL A 192 14.56 3.35 7.87
CA VAL A 192 13.53 4.31 7.45
C VAL A 192 14.05 5.75 7.49
N SER A 193 15.08 6.03 6.70
CA SER A 193 15.60 7.38 6.47
C SER A 193 14.86 8.08 5.32
N GLU A 194 14.93 9.41 5.29
CA GLU A 194 14.39 10.21 4.20
C GLU A 194 15.04 9.85 2.86
N ASP A 195 16.35 9.60 2.85
CA ASP A 195 17.08 9.15 1.66
C ASP A 195 16.57 7.82 1.12
N ASN A 196 16.32 6.83 2.00
CA ASN A 196 15.79 5.54 1.57
C ASN A 196 14.35 5.63 1.10
N ILE A 197 13.52 6.48 1.72
CA ILE A 197 12.16 6.76 1.24
C ILE A 197 12.21 7.40 -0.15
N ASN A 198 13.05 8.41 -0.35
CA ASN A 198 13.21 9.07 -1.63
C ASN A 198 13.77 8.13 -2.69
N ASN A 199 14.71 7.24 -2.31
CA ASN A 199 15.23 6.21 -3.19
C ASN A 199 14.14 5.21 -3.61
N LEU A 200 13.31 4.77 -2.66
CA LEU A 200 12.16 3.90 -2.96
C LEU A 200 11.22 4.57 -3.95
N ILE A 201 10.85 5.84 -3.73
CA ILE A 201 9.97 6.59 -4.63
C ILE A 201 10.57 6.67 -6.03
N ARG A 202 11.84 7.07 -6.16
CA ARG A 202 12.55 7.12 -7.45
C ARG A 202 12.54 5.77 -8.16
N LYS A 203 12.75 4.68 -7.43
CA LYS A 203 12.71 3.33 -8.00
C LYS A 203 11.30 2.86 -8.33
N MET A 204 10.27 3.26 -7.61
CA MET A 204 8.88 2.95 -7.97
C MET A 204 8.48 3.64 -9.29
N ILE A 205 8.97 4.86 -9.51
CA ILE A 205 8.73 5.63 -10.73
C ILE A 205 9.51 5.05 -11.93
N LYS A 206 10.78 4.66 -11.71
CA LYS A 206 11.83 4.26 -12.68
C LYS A 206 11.66 4.78 -14.11
#